data_AF-A0A183PUP8-F1
#
_entry.id   AF-A0A183PUP8-F1
#
_cell.length_a   1.000
_cell.length_b   1.000
_cell.length_c   1.000
_cell.angle_alpha   90.00
_cell.angle_beta   90.00
_cell.angle_gamma   90.00
#
_symmetry.space_group_name_H-M   'P 1'
#
loop_
_entity.id
_entity.type
_entity.pdbx_description
1 polymer ?
#
loop_
_entity_poly.entity_id
_entity_poly.type
_entity_poly.pdbx_seq_one_letter_code
_entity_poly.pdbx_strand_id
1 'polypeptide(L)'
;MSRIRTSLGVLSLGFGLFTAEALYSGNEHFYKDWFIPTARILVRDGETAHNLSVYLASHGFIPHKPRNSFPHLKCKVFGLEFDHPIGLAAGFDKNGEAFMGLLNAGFSHIEVGTVTPDPQSGNARPRIFRWVKKEAVINRCGFNSDGHDAVYERLKDRPWEGRGVIGVNLGCNKTSTDPTADYVAGVRKFGEVADYLVINVSSPNTPGLRSLQTREKLRDLLSKVSLAYTEYGDCYSV
;
A
#
# COMPACT_ATOMS: atom_id res chain seq x y z
N MET A 1 -41.85 32.78 -5.70
CA MET A 1 -41.25 31.76 -4.81
C MET A 1 -41.19 30.36 -5.43
N SER A 2 -42.22 29.87 -6.14
CA SER A 2 -42.21 28.53 -6.78
C SER A 2 -41.05 28.32 -7.78
N ARG A 3 -40.84 29.24 -8.74
CA ARG A 3 -39.76 29.10 -9.74
C ARG A 3 -38.35 29.02 -9.13
N ILE A 4 -38.09 29.79 -8.08
CA ILE A 4 -36.78 29.77 -7.37
C ILE A 4 -36.55 28.40 -6.70
N ARG A 5 -37.58 27.83 -6.06
CA ARG A 5 -37.49 26.49 -5.45
C ARG A 5 -37.25 25.41 -6.50
N THR A 6 -37.94 25.48 -7.64
CA THR A 6 -37.73 24.54 -8.75
C THR A 6 -36.33 24.67 -9.34
N SER A 7 -35.84 25.90 -9.58
CA SER A 7 -34.48 26.13 -10.06
C SER A 7 -33.41 25.62 -9.09
N LEU A 8 -33.58 25.85 -7.79
CA LEU A 8 -32.70 25.30 -6.75
C LEU A 8 -32.70 23.76 -6.79
N GLY A 9 -33.87 23.13 -6.90
CA GLY A 9 -33.99 21.68 -7.02
C GLY A 9 -33.24 21.11 -8.22
N VAL A 10 -33.39 21.72 -9.41
CA VAL A 10 -32.70 21.29 -10.64
C VAL A 10 -31.19 21.45 -10.51
N LEU A 11 -30.71 22.58 -9.97
CA LEU A 11 -29.28 22.84 -9.79
C LEU A 11 -28.66 21.88 -8.77
N SER A 12 -29.33 21.62 -7.65
CA SER A 12 -28.85 20.67 -6.65
C SER A 12 -28.80 19.24 -7.19
N LEU A 13 -29.80 18.81 -7.94
CA LEU A 13 -29.80 17.50 -8.59
C LEU A 13 -28.68 17.39 -9.62
N GLY A 14 -28.53 18.40 -10.48
CA GLY A 14 -27.46 18.44 -11.49
C GLY A 14 -26.07 18.39 -10.87
N PHE A 15 -25.84 19.16 -9.80
CA PHE A 15 -24.58 19.13 -9.05
C PHE A 15 -24.33 17.77 -8.39
N GLY A 16 -25.38 17.15 -7.81
CA GLY A 16 -25.31 15.82 -7.22
C GLY A 16 -24.93 14.75 -8.24
N LEU A 17 -25.58 14.74 -9.40
CA LEU A 17 -25.28 13.81 -10.48
C LEU A 17 -23.87 14.02 -11.04
N PHE A 18 -23.45 15.27 -11.28
CA PHE A 18 -22.09 15.57 -11.71
C PHE A 18 -21.05 15.07 -10.71
N THR A 19 -21.29 15.31 -9.41
CA THR A 19 -20.39 14.84 -8.34
C THR A 19 -20.32 13.32 -8.30
N ALA A 20 -21.46 12.63 -8.40
CA ALA A 20 -21.52 11.17 -8.41
C ALA A 20 -20.77 10.59 -9.61
N GLU A 21 -20.98 11.14 -10.81
CA GLU A 21 -20.28 10.72 -12.03
C GLU A 21 -18.78 11.00 -11.93
N ALA A 22 -18.38 12.18 -11.47
CA ALA A 22 -16.97 12.55 -11.35
C ALA A 22 -16.21 11.69 -10.33
N LEU A 23 -16.88 11.31 -9.23
CA LEU A 23 -16.37 10.30 -8.30
C LEU A 23 -16.27 8.94 -9.00
N TYR A 24 -17.36 8.46 -9.61
CA TYR A 24 -17.41 7.14 -10.25
C TYR A 24 -16.36 6.97 -11.35
N SER A 25 -16.17 7.98 -12.21
CA SER A 25 -15.24 7.92 -13.33
C SER A 25 -13.76 8.09 -12.91
N GLY A 26 -13.52 8.55 -11.68
CA GLY A 26 -12.19 8.96 -11.24
C GLY A 26 -11.67 10.18 -12.02
N ASN A 27 -12.51 11.22 -12.17
CA ASN A 27 -12.16 12.43 -12.92
C ASN A 27 -11.00 13.20 -12.24
N GLU A 28 -9.84 13.27 -12.90
CA GLU A 28 -8.60 13.77 -12.30
C GLU A 28 -8.72 15.20 -11.74
N HIS A 29 -9.30 16.12 -12.52
CA HIS A 29 -9.50 17.52 -12.11
C HIS A 29 -10.48 17.65 -10.96
N PHE A 30 -11.59 16.90 -10.99
CA PHE A 30 -12.53 16.89 -9.88
C PHE A 30 -11.86 16.43 -8.57
N TYR A 31 -11.07 15.35 -8.62
CA TYR A 31 -10.34 14.89 -7.45
C TYR A 31 -9.30 15.91 -6.96
N LYS A 32 -8.46 16.40 -7.86
CA LYS A 32 -7.34 17.31 -7.53
C LYS A 32 -7.81 18.67 -7.03
N ASP A 33 -8.78 19.26 -7.71
CA ASP A 33 -9.13 20.68 -7.57
C ASP A 33 -10.32 20.89 -6.63
N TRP A 34 -11.17 19.88 -6.41
CA TRP A 34 -12.41 20.00 -5.61
C TRP A 34 -12.49 19.00 -4.46
N PHE A 35 -12.49 17.71 -4.76
CA PHE A 35 -12.77 16.67 -3.77
C PHE A 35 -11.68 16.58 -2.70
N ILE A 36 -10.41 16.39 -3.10
CA ILE A 36 -9.31 16.25 -2.15
C ILE A 36 -9.09 17.53 -1.32
N PRO A 37 -9.08 18.76 -1.89
CA PRO A 37 -9.04 19.99 -1.08
C PRO A 37 -10.15 20.06 -0.03
N THR A 38 -11.39 19.75 -0.40
CA THR A 38 -12.55 19.73 0.53
C THR A 38 -12.39 18.66 1.61
N ALA A 39 -12.03 17.43 1.22
CA ALA A 39 -11.80 16.33 2.14
C ALA A 39 -10.70 16.65 3.16
N ARG A 40 -9.65 17.38 2.76
CA ARG A 40 -8.57 17.82 3.66
C ARG A 40 -9.02 18.87 4.69
N ILE A 41 -10.07 19.64 4.39
CA ILE A 41 -10.69 20.59 5.33
C ILE A 41 -11.53 19.84 6.36
N LEU A 42 -12.33 18.86 5.90
CA LEU A 42 -13.22 18.06 6.73
C LEU A 42 -12.43 17.09 7.64
N VAL A 43 -11.47 16.37 7.07
CA VAL A 43 -10.59 15.42 7.78
C VAL A 43 -9.20 16.01 7.86
N ARG A 44 -8.93 16.74 8.97
CA ARG A 44 -7.68 17.49 9.14
C ARG A 44 -6.47 16.59 9.43
N ASP A 45 -6.67 15.51 10.19
CA ASP A 45 -5.59 14.56 10.51
C ASP A 45 -5.20 13.73 9.28
N GLY A 46 -3.89 13.57 9.06
CA GLY A 46 -3.38 12.82 7.91
C GLY A 46 -3.63 11.32 8.02
N GLU A 47 -3.48 10.77 9.21
CA GLU A 47 -3.64 9.34 9.47
C GLU A 47 -5.12 8.92 9.46
N THR A 48 -6.02 9.73 10.04
CA THR A 48 -7.46 9.47 9.93
C THR A 48 -7.95 9.47 8.48
N ALA A 49 -7.50 10.42 7.65
CA ALA A 49 -7.85 10.46 6.23
C ALA A 49 -7.33 9.22 5.47
N HIS A 50 -6.11 8.78 5.79
CA HIS A 50 -5.52 7.57 5.22
C HIS A 50 -6.33 6.33 5.59
N ASN A 51 -6.62 6.12 6.87
CA ASN A 51 -7.39 4.96 7.34
C ASN A 51 -8.79 4.93 6.70
N LEU A 52 -9.45 6.08 6.57
CA LEU A 52 -10.74 6.18 5.87
C LEU A 52 -10.61 5.78 4.39
N SER A 53 -9.55 6.21 3.70
CA SER A 53 -9.33 5.84 2.29
C SER A 53 -9.05 4.34 2.10
N VAL A 54 -8.29 3.73 3.02
CA VAL A 54 -8.05 2.27 3.02
C VAL A 54 -9.36 1.52 3.25
N TYR A 55 -10.17 1.97 4.22
CA TYR A 55 -11.49 1.39 4.49
C TYR A 55 -12.42 1.47 3.28
N LEU A 56 -12.47 2.62 2.58
CA LEU A 56 -13.29 2.75 1.37
C LEU A 56 -12.79 1.83 0.26
N ALA A 57 -11.47 1.78 0.02
CA ALA A 57 -10.88 0.93 -1.00
C ALA A 57 -11.06 -0.57 -0.72
N SER A 58 -11.00 -1.01 0.55
CA SER A 58 -11.24 -2.41 0.94
C SER A 58 -12.69 -2.86 0.70
N HIS A 59 -13.64 -1.92 0.71
CA HIS A 59 -15.05 -2.17 0.40
C HIS A 59 -15.39 -1.89 -1.08
N GLY A 60 -14.40 -1.60 -1.93
CA GLY A 60 -14.60 -1.33 -3.35
C GLY A 60 -15.15 0.06 -3.68
N PHE A 61 -15.21 0.98 -2.71
CA PHE A 61 -15.58 2.39 -2.94
C PHE A 61 -14.38 3.20 -3.45
N ILE A 62 -13.89 2.82 -4.63
CA ILE A 62 -12.80 3.45 -5.34
C ILE A 62 -13.06 3.37 -6.85
N PRO A 63 -12.73 4.39 -7.66
CA PRO A 63 -12.99 4.35 -9.10
C PRO A 63 -12.16 3.27 -9.77
N HIS A 64 -12.80 2.39 -10.55
CA HIS A 64 -12.10 1.31 -11.25
C HIS A 64 -11.59 1.75 -12.62
N LYS A 65 -10.45 1.20 -13.04
CA LYS A 65 -9.86 1.40 -14.37
C LYS A 65 -9.72 0.06 -15.10
N PRO A 66 -10.02 0.00 -16.41
CA PRO A 66 -9.85 -1.21 -17.18
C PRO A 66 -8.36 -1.56 -17.35
N ARG A 67 -8.04 -2.85 -17.22
CA ARG A 67 -6.72 -3.40 -17.53
C ARG A 67 -6.46 -3.47 -19.03
N ASN A 68 -5.20 -3.59 -19.43
CA ASN A 68 -4.75 -3.63 -20.83
C ASN A 68 -5.07 -2.35 -21.61
N SER A 69 -5.31 -1.23 -20.92
CA SER A 69 -5.56 0.07 -21.56
C SER A 69 -4.32 0.63 -22.26
N PHE A 70 -3.13 0.17 -21.88
CA PHE A 70 -1.85 0.65 -22.40
C PHE A 70 -0.95 -0.50 -22.88
N PRO A 71 -1.26 -1.16 -24.02
CA PRO A 71 -0.49 -2.31 -24.50
C PRO A 71 1.01 -2.05 -24.67
N HIS A 72 1.38 -0.81 -25.02
CA HIS A 72 2.78 -0.39 -25.21
C HIS A 72 3.56 -0.17 -23.91
N LEU A 73 2.88 -0.07 -22.76
CA LEU A 73 3.52 0.10 -21.45
C LEU A 73 3.70 -1.22 -20.70
N LYS A 74 3.13 -2.32 -21.20
CA LYS A 74 3.32 -3.64 -20.61
C LYS A 74 4.80 -3.97 -20.52
N CYS A 75 5.22 -4.49 -19.37
CA CYS A 75 6.61 -4.87 -19.15
C CYS A 75 6.72 -6.16 -18.33
N LYS A 76 7.89 -6.80 -18.44
CA LYS A 76 8.23 -8.00 -17.67
C LYS A 76 9.41 -7.72 -16.76
N VAL A 77 9.24 -7.98 -15.47
CA VAL A 77 10.28 -7.84 -14.44
C VAL A 77 10.22 -9.08 -13.55
N PHE A 78 11.35 -9.71 -13.26
CA PHE A 78 11.41 -10.96 -12.49
C PHE A 78 10.57 -12.11 -13.06
N GLY A 79 10.30 -12.10 -14.38
CA GLY A 79 9.41 -13.07 -15.03
C GLY A 79 7.91 -12.78 -14.86
N LEU A 80 7.55 -11.74 -14.10
CA LEU A 80 6.17 -11.32 -13.86
C LEU A 80 5.73 -10.30 -14.92
N GLU A 81 4.49 -10.39 -15.37
CA GLU A 81 3.88 -9.42 -16.29
C GLU A 81 3.21 -8.29 -15.52
N PHE A 82 3.58 -7.05 -15.83
CA PHE A 82 2.96 -5.84 -15.31
C PHE A 82 2.18 -5.16 -16.45
N ASP A 83 0.95 -4.74 -16.18
CA ASP A 83 0.11 -4.03 -17.17
C ASP A 83 0.75 -2.70 -17.62
N HIS A 84 1.49 -2.06 -16.71
CA HIS A 84 2.29 -0.86 -16.91
C HIS A 84 3.32 -0.72 -15.76
N PRO A 85 4.36 0.12 -15.84
CA PRO A 85 5.42 0.18 -14.82
C PRO A 85 5.06 1.00 -13.57
N ILE A 86 3.78 1.28 -13.32
CA ILE A 86 3.33 2.16 -12.23
C ILE A 86 2.62 1.34 -11.15
N GLY A 87 3.17 1.33 -9.95
CA GLY A 87 2.58 0.67 -8.79
C GLY A 87 2.47 1.58 -7.57
N LEU A 88 1.87 1.04 -6.51
CA LEU A 88 1.71 1.70 -5.24
C LEU A 88 2.77 1.21 -4.25
N ALA A 89 3.58 2.13 -3.77
CA ALA A 89 4.67 1.84 -2.84
C ALA A 89 4.19 1.38 -1.45
N ALA A 90 5.09 0.70 -0.72
CA ALA A 90 4.85 0.30 0.65
C ALA A 90 4.50 1.47 1.56
N GLY A 91 3.77 1.16 2.62
CA GLY A 91 3.36 2.08 3.66
C GLY A 91 1.97 2.66 3.44
N PHE A 92 1.35 2.46 2.26
CA PHE A 92 -0.06 2.75 2.04
C PHE A 92 -0.93 1.60 2.55
N ASP A 93 -0.96 0.45 1.86
CA ASP A 93 -1.67 -0.74 2.35
C ASP A 93 -0.76 -1.58 3.25
N LYS A 94 -0.57 -1.14 4.50
CA LYS A 94 0.36 -1.76 5.44
C LYS A 94 0.00 -3.20 5.79
N ASN A 95 -1.28 -3.49 5.78
CA ASN A 95 -1.86 -4.69 6.36
C ASN A 95 -2.49 -5.62 5.32
N GLY A 96 -2.47 -5.26 4.03
CA GLY A 96 -3.11 -6.04 2.98
C GLY A 96 -4.64 -5.97 3.04
N GLU A 97 -5.19 -4.81 3.39
CA GLU A 97 -6.63 -4.60 3.58
C GLU A 97 -7.33 -4.19 2.27
N ALA A 98 -6.63 -3.51 1.36
CA ALA A 98 -7.25 -2.80 0.24
C ALA A 98 -6.59 -3.07 -1.12
N PHE A 99 -5.55 -3.91 -1.18
CA PHE A 99 -4.76 -4.16 -2.39
C PHE A 99 -5.61 -4.55 -3.62
N MET A 100 -6.69 -5.30 -3.46
CA MET A 100 -7.60 -5.63 -4.56
C MET A 100 -8.31 -4.39 -5.15
N GLY A 101 -8.82 -3.51 -4.28
CA GLY A 101 -9.41 -2.25 -4.70
C GLY A 101 -8.39 -1.33 -5.36
N LEU A 102 -7.17 -1.30 -4.83
CA LEU A 102 -6.08 -0.47 -5.36
C LEU A 102 -5.55 -0.98 -6.71
N LEU A 103 -5.47 -2.29 -6.93
CA LEU A 103 -5.22 -2.86 -8.26
C LEU A 103 -6.33 -2.49 -9.24
N ASN A 104 -7.60 -2.63 -8.84
CA ASN A 104 -8.72 -2.26 -9.70
C ASN A 104 -8.77 -0.74 -9.98
N ALA A 105 -8.19 0.09 -9.12
CA ALA A 105 -8.06 1.53 -9.35
C ALA A 105 -7.03 1.89 -10.44
N GLY A 106 -6.25 0.91 -10.92
CA GLY A 106 -5.35 1.05 -12.06
C GLY A 106 -3.86 1.07 -11.69
N PHE A 107 -3.46 0.62 -10.50
CA PHE A 107 -2.06 0.27 -10.26
C PHE A 107 -1.78 -1.14 -10.78
N SER A 108 -0.62 -1.35 -11.42
CA SER A 108 -0.25 -2.68 -11.92
C SER A 108 0.26 -3.60 -10.82
N HIS A 109 0.79 -3.01 -9.75
CA HIS A 109 1.29 -3.71 -8.59
C HIS A 109 1.13 -2.91 -7.31
N ILE A 110 0.95 -3.62 -6.19
CA ILE A 110 0.85 -3.05 -4.85
C ILE A 110 1.93 -3.69 -3.99
N GLU A 111 2.69 -2.86 -3.28
CA GLU A 111 3.61 -3.33 -2.25
C GLU A 111 2.96 -3.21 -0.87
N VAL A 112 2.51 -4.34 -0.33
CA VAL A 112 1.93 -4.43 1.02
C VAL A 112 3.03 -4.30 2.07
N GLY A 113 2.72 -3.67 3.21
CA GLY A 113 3.64 -3.52 4.33
C GLY A 113 4.12 -2.09 4.56
N THR A 114 5.20 -1.84 5.30
CA THR A 114 6.09 -2.83 5.91
C THR A 114 5.41 -3.64 7.02
N VAL A 115 5.46 -4.97 6.90
CA VAL A 115 4.95 -5.93 7.88
C VAL A 115 6.07 -6.36 8.82
N THR A 116 5.76 -6.50 10.10
CA THR A 116 6.65 -7.01 11.15
C THR A 116 6.18 -8.37 11.66
N PRO A 117 7.06 -9.22 12.24
CA PRO A 117 6.66 -10.51 12.80
C PRO A 117 5.49 -10.41 13.77
N ASP A 118 5.68 -9.67 14.85
CA ASP A 118 4.64 -9.42 15.84
C ASP A 118 3.83 -8.17 15.48
N PRO A 119 2.55 -8.10 15.87
CA PRO A 119 1.77 -6.88 15.79
C PRO A 119 2.44 -5.76 16.59
N GLN A 120 2.47 -4.55 16.03
CA GLN A 120 2.93 -3.38 16.77
C GLN A 120 2.20 -2.11 16.34
N SER A 121 1.92 -1.24 17.31
CA SER A 121 1.16 -0.02 17.09
C SER A 121 1.95 1.08 16.38
N GLY A 122 3.29 1.01 16.38
CA GLY A 122 4.22 2.03 15.88
C GLY A 122 4.47 3.17 16.88
N ASN A 123 4.97 4.31 16.40
CA ASN A 123 5.25 5.49 17.23
C ASN A 123 3.95 6.24 17.60
N ALA A 124 3.98 7.06 18.66
CA ALA A 124 2.83 7.83 19.12
C ALA A 124 2.27 8.80 18.05
N ARG A 125 0.94 8.97 18.05
CA ARG A 125 0.21 9.94 17.19
C ARG A 125 0.31 11.35 17.79
N PRO A 126 0.22 12.43 16.98
CA PRO A 126 0.15 12.44 15.51
C PRO A 126 1.51 12.13 14.87
N ARG A 127 1.46 11.42 13.73
CA ARG A 127 2.66 10.88 13.06
C ARG A 127 2.64 10.94 11.54
N ILE A 128 1.61 11.56 10.94
CA ILE A 128 1.52 11.84 9.50
C ILE A 128 1.10 13.30 9.32
N PHE A 129 1.92 14.09 8.63
CA PHE A 129 1.76 15.53 8.47
C PHE A 129 1.81 15.90 6.99
N ARG A 130 0.81 16.65 6.51
CA ARG A 130 0.72 17.11 5.12
C ARG A 130 1.31 18.50 4.96
N TRP A 131 2.21 18.68 4.00
CA TRP A 131 2.68 19.97 3.52
C TRP A 131 2.10 20.26 2.13
N VAL A 132 0.81 20.63 2.11
CA VAL A 132 0.00 20.73 0.87
C VAL A 132 0.64 21.66 -0.17
N LYS A 133 1.19 22.82 0.25
CA LYS A 133 1.83 23.79 -0.66
C LYS A 133 3.05 23.23 -1.42
N LYS A 134 3.67 22.15 -0.93
CA LYS A 134 4.83 21.50 -1.54
C LYS A 134 4.52 20.07 -2.00
N GLU A 135 3.24 19.69 -2.00
CA GLU A 135 2.81 18.32 -2.32
C GLU A 135 3.59 17.24 -1.55
N ALA A 136 3.98 17.53 -0.31
CA ALA A 136 4.84 16.68 0.49
C ALA A 136 4.12 16.12 1.74
N VAL A 137 4.60 14.99 2.23
CA VAL A 137 4.16 14.36 3.48
C VAL A 137 5.38 14.04 4.33
N ILE A 138 5.31 14.39 5.62
CA ILE A 138 6.29 13.99 6.64
C ILE A 138 5.60 12.94 7.50
N ASN A 139 6.23 11.78 7.69
CA ASN A 139 5.70 10.75 8.57
C ASN A 139 6.77 10.20 9.52
N ARG A 140 6.31 9.73 10.68
CA ARG A 140 7.13 9.07 11.69
C ARG A 140 6.47 7.82 12.23
N CYS A 141 5.84 7.01 11.37
CA CYS A 141 4.95 5.93 11.80
C CYS A 141 5.64 4.84 12.61
N GLY A 142 6.86 4.44 12.25
CA GLY A 142 7.62 3.41 12.96
C GLY A 142 7.01 2.01 12.83
N PHE A 143 6.70 1.58 11.59
CA PHE A 143 6.19 0.24 11.25
C PHE A 143 4.95 -0.19 12.06
N ASN A 144 3.89 0.62 12.10
CA ASN A 144 2.60 0.14 12.59
C ASN A 144 2.08 -0.99 11.66
N SER A 145 1.86 -2.19 12.21
CA SER A 145 1.60 -3.43 11.48
C SER A 145 0.77 -4.38 12.33
N ASP A 146 -0.16 -5.10 11.70
CA ASP A 146 -0.99 -6.12 12.36
C ASP A 146 -0.25 -7.45 12.63
N GLY A 147 1.00 -7.57 12.19
CA GLY A 147 1.81 -8.77 12.36
C GLY A 147 1.75 -9.73 11.17
N HIS A 148 2.70 -10.65 11.10
CA HIS A 148 2.82 -11.61 9.99
C HIS A 148 1.56 -12.45 9.81
N ASP A 149 0.99 -12.99 10.88
CA ASP A 149 -0.16 -13.90 10.79
C ASP A 149 -1.40 -13.21 10.22
N ALA A 150 -1.73 -12.02 10.73
CA ALA A 150 -2.91 -11.27 10.25
C ALA A 150 -2.79 -10.87 8.78
N VAL A 151 -1.60 -10.42 8.35
CA VAL A 151 -1.38 -10.04 6.95
C VAL A 151 -1.32 -11.27 6.04
N TYR A 152 -0.71 -12.37 6.48
CA TYR A 152 -0.67 -13.62 5.73
C TYR A 152 -2.07 -14.15 5.44
N GLU A 153 -2.96 -14.15 6.43
CA GLU A 153 -4.34 -14.61 6.25
C GLU A 153 -5.11 -13.83 5.16
N ARG A 154 -4.77 -12.56 4.93
CA ARG A 154 -5.38 -11.74 3.87
C ARG A 154 -4.77 -11.99 2.48
N LEU A 155 -3.56 -12.55 2.42
CA LEU A 155 -2.81 -12.76 1.18
C LEU A 155 -2.77 -14.22 0.70
N LYS A 156 -2.97 -15.18 1.60
CA LYS A 156 -2.71 -16.62 1.36
C LYS A 156 -3.41 -17.22 0.13
N ASP A 157 -4.62 -16.78 -0.17
CA ASP A 157 -5.43 -17.32 -1.27
C ASP A 157 -5.11 -16.68 -2.62
N ARG A 158 -4.13 -15.77 -2.67
CA ARG A 158 -3.65 -15.08 -3.87
C ARG A 158 -4.77 -14.52 -4.77
N PRO A 159 -5.77 -13.78 -4.24
CA PRO A 159 -6.95 -13.35 -5.01
C PRO A 159 -6.63 -12.37 -6.16
N TRP A 160 -5.40 -11.89 -6.25
CA TRP A 160 -4.90 -11.03 -7.32
C TRP A 160 -4.32 -11.79 -8.52
N GLU A 161 -4.28 -13.12 -8.49
CA GLU A 161 -3.72 -13.91 -9.58
C GLU A 161 -4.41 -13.57 -10.92
N GLY A 162 -3.60 -13.25 -11.95
CA GLY A 162 -4.08 -12.76 -13.25
C GLY A 162 -4.64 -11.32 -13.25
N ARG A 163 -4.57 -10.60 -12.12
CA ARG A 163 -5.14 -9.26 -11.93
C ARG A 163 -4.11 -8.15 -11.72
N GLY A 164 -2.91 -8.51 -11.28
CA GLY A 164 -1.80 -7.61 -10.99
C GLY A 164 -0.69 -8.38 -10.25
N VAL A 165 0.28 -7.64 -9.71
CA VAL A 165 1.39 -8.19 -8.93
C VAL A 165 1.34 -7.67 -7.50
N ILE A 166 1.58 -8.53 -6.51
CA ILE A 166 1.64 -8.14 -5.10
C ILE A 166 3.03 -8.43 -4.52
N GLY A 167 3.68 -7.36 -4.04
CA GLY A 167 4.89 -7.46 -3.25
C GLY A 167 4.61 -7.39 -1.76
N VAL A 168 5.45 -8.02 -0.94
CA VAL A 168 5.41 -7.89 0.53
C VAL A 168 6.71 -7.27 1.03
N ASN A 169 6.58 -6.11 1.66
CA ASN A 169 7.67 -5.38 2.29
C ASN A 169 7.82 -5.83 3.75
N LEU A 170 8.99 -6.36 4.08
CA LEU A 170 9.31 -6.95 5.36
C LEU A 170 10.13 -5.99 6.21
N GLY A 171 9.89 -5.98 7.51
CA GLY A 171 10.62 -5.20 8.51
C GLY A 171 10.74 -5.95 9.83
N CYS A 172 11.51 -5.41 10.74
CA CYS A 172 11.68 -5.97 12.08
C CYS A 172 10.82 -5.23 13.11
N ASN A 173 10.45 -5.93 14.19
CA ASN A 173 9.83 -5.31 15.35
C ASN A 173 10.81 -4.35 16.04
N LYS A 174 10.28 -3.28 16.66
CA LYS A 174 11.11 -2.29 17.38
C LYS A 174 11.89 -2.90 18.56
N THR A 175 11.33 -3.93 19.18
CA THR A 175 11.91 -4.65 20.33
C THR A 175 12.74 -5.87 19.93
N SER A 176 12.93 -6.13 18.63
CA SER A 176 13.71 -7.27 18.17
C SER A 176 15.18 -7.13 18.57
N THR A 177 15.73 -8.20 19.16
CA THR A 177 17.14 -8.31 19.53
C THR A 177 17.99 -8.83 18.36
N ASP A 178 17.38 -9.52 17.40
CA ASP A 178 18.00 -9.97 16.15
C ASP A 178 17.10 -9.60 14.95
N PRO A 179 17.23 -8.36 14.42
CA PRO A 179 16.46 -7.93 13.26
C PRO A 179 16.60 -8.85 12.05
N THR A 180 17.71 -9.57 11.91
CA THR A 180 17.92 -10.49 10.79
C THR A 180 16.99 -11.70 10.88
N ALA A 181 16.75 -12.21 12.10
CA ALA A 181 15.80 -13.28 12.32
C ALA A 181 14.36 -12.88 11.93
N ASP A 182 13.96 -11.63 12.21
CA ASP A 182 12.65 -11.10 11.81
C ASP A 182 12.47 -11.11 10.27
N TYR A 183 13.50 -10.66 9.53
CA TYR A 183 13.46 -10.71 8.06
C TYR A 183 13.40 -12.13 7.53
N VAL A 184 14.19 -13.05 8.09
CA VAL A 184 14.15 -14.47 7.73
C VAL A 184 12.76 -15.05 8.01
N ALA A 185 12.15 -14.74 9.15
CA ALA A 185 10.78 -15.15 9.46
C ALA A 185 9.76 -14.60 8.45
N GLY A 186 9.94 -13.36 7.98
CA GLY A 186 9.11 -12.77 6.94
C GLY A 186 9.26 -13.45 5.58
N VAL A 187 10.49 -13.73 5.16
CA VAL A 187 10.77 -14.51 3.94
C VAL A 187 10.09 -15.87 4.04
N ARG A 188 10.20 -16.50 5.21
CA ARG A 188 9.59 -17.79 5.49
C ARG A 188 8.07 -17.80 5.44
N LYS A 189 7.45 -16.73 5.97
CA LYS A 189 5.99 -16.63 6.02
C LYS A 189 5.38 -16.27 4.68
N PHE A 190 6.00 -15.36 3.93
CA PHE A 190 5.39 -14.75 2.74
C PHE A 190 5.96 -15.27 1.41
N GLY A 191 7.05 -16.05 1.44
CA GLY A 191 7.76 -16.49 0.23
C GLY A 191 6.92 -17.27 -0.77
N GLU A 192 5.93 -18.04 -0.30
CA GLU A 192 5.02 -18.82 -1.16
C GLU A 192 3.85 -18.00 -1.71
N VAL A 193 3.48 -16.92 -1.01
CA VAL A 193 2.24 -16.17 -1.32
C VAL A 193 2.52 -14.84 -1.99
N ALA A 194 3.70 -14.23 -1.82
CA ALA A 194 4.05 -12.97 -2.48
C ALA A 194 4.66 -13.20 -3.87
N ASP A 195 4.44 -12.29 -4.81
CA ASP A 195 5.13 -12.35 -6.11
C ASP A 195 6.58 -11.83 -6.02
N TYR A 196 6.83 -10.91 -5.09
CA TYR A 196 8.18 -10.49 -4.71
C TYR A 196 8.24 -10.06 -3.24
N LEU A 197 9.43 -10.12 -2.67
CA LEU A 197 9.71 -9.68 -1.30
C LEU A 197 10.64 -8.47 -1.30
N VAL A 198 10.44 -7.56 -0.34
CA VAL A 198 11.31 -6.40 -0.13
C VAL A 198 11.84 -6.43 1.30
N ILE A 199 13.16 -6.30 1.46
CA ILE A 199 13.82 -6.21 2.77
C ILE A 199 14.05 -4.74 3.12
N ASN A 200 13.27 -4.18 4.05
CA ASN A 200 13.31 -2.75 4.34
C ASN A 200 14.37 -2.36 5.38
N VAL A 201 15.60 -2.10 4.92
CA VAL A 201 16.70 -1.60 5.76
C VAL A 201 16.76 -0.08 5.88
N SER A 202 15.73 0.67 5.42
CA SER A 202 15.86 2.12 5.16
C SER A 202 15.01 3.05 6.03
N SER A 203 14.06 2.51 6.81
CA SER A 203 13.16 3.32 7.65
C SER A 203 13.95 4.26 8.59
N PRO A 204 13.73 5.60 8.52
CA PRO A 204 14.28 6.55 9.49
C PRO A 204 13.60 6.47 10.86
N ASN A 205 12.45 5.78 10.94
CA ASN A 205 11.54 5.83 12.08
C ASN A 205 11.73 4.69 13.08
N THR A 206 12.64 3.77 12.75
CA THR A 206 12.98 2.60 13.56
C THR A 206 14.44 2.75 14.00
N PRO A 207 14.71 3.08 15.29
CA PRO A 207 16.07 3.30 15.77
C PRO A 207 17.01 2.13 15.46
N GLY A 208 18.23 2.44 15.00
CA GLY A 208 19.24 1.42 14.70
C GLY A 208 19.06 0.68 13.37
N LEU A 209 17.90 0.76 12.71
CA LEU A 209 17.63 -0.02 11.49
C LEU A 209 18.59 0.32 10.34
N ARG A 210 18.89 1.60 10.16
CA ARG A 210 19.84 2.07 9.13
C ARG A 210 21.26 1.56 9.35
N SER A 211 21.60 1.11 10.57
CA SER A 211 22.90 0.48 10.80
C SER A 211 23.05 -0.83 10.03
N LEU A 212 21.95 -1.49 9.62
CA LEU A 212 21.99 -2.66 8.75
C LEU A 212 22.52 -2.37 7.35
N GLN A 213 22.62 -1.09 6.96
CA GLN A 213 23.17 -0.70 5.66
C GLN A 213 24.70 -0.70 5.61
N THR A 214 25.40 -0.97 6.72
CA THR A 214 26.85 -1.18 6.65
C THR A 214 27.15 -2.45 5.85
N ARG A 215 28.26 -2.46 5.13
CA ARG A 215 28.61 -3.54 4.18
C ARG A 215 28.54 -4.93 4.83
N GLU A 216 29.11 -5.07 6.02
CA GLU A 216 29.21 -6.36 6.71
C GLU A 216 27.84 -6.86 7.18
N LYS A 217 27.03 -5.97 7.77
CA LYS A 217 25.69 -6.31 8.26
C LYS A 217 24.72 -6.59 7.13
N LEU A 218 24.77 -5.79 6.06
CA LEU A 218 23.93 -6.01 4.88
C LEU A 218 24.29 -7.35 4.21
N ARG A 219 25.58 -7.67 4.09
CA ARG A 219 26.01 -8.97 3.55
C ARG A 219 25.51 -10.12 4.41
N ASP A 220 25.65 -10.06 5.74
CA ASP A 220 25.15 -11.11 6.65
C ASP A 220 23.63 -11.30 6.53
N LEU A 221 22.88 -10.20 6.52
CA LEU A 221 21.44 -10.20 6.34
C LEU A 221 21.04 -10.84 5.01
N LEU A 222 21.64 -10.41 3.89
CA LEU A 222 21.33 -10.94 2.56
C LEU A 222 21.69 -12.42 2.43
N SER A 223 22.82 -12.86 3.00
CA SER A 223 23.17 -14.28 3.02
C SER A 223 22.12 -15.13 3.72
N LYS A 224 21.65 -14.71 4.90
CA LYS A 224 20.63 -15.45 5.67
C LYS A 224 19.25 -15.42 5.00
N VAL A 225 18.86 -14.28 4.42
CA VAL A 225 17.63 -14.15 3.64
C VAL A 225 17.68 -15.03 2.38
N SER A 226 18.79 -15.05 1.67
CA SER A 226 18.96 -15.88 0.47
C SER A 226 18.92 -17.37 0.79
N LEU A 227 19.53 -17.80 1.91
CA LEU A 227 19.44 -19.18 2.38
C LEU A 227 18.00 -19.55 2.70
N ALA A 228 17.30 -18.71 3.48
CA ALA A 228 15.90 -18.93 3.80
C ALA A 228 15.04 -19.03 2.54
N TYR A 229 15.28 -18.21 1.52
CA TYR A 229 14.55 -18.27 0.25
C TYR A 229 14.85 -19.55 -0.56
N THR A 230 16.11 -20.03 -0.56
CA THR A 230 16.51 -21.24 -1.30
C THR A 230 15.93 -22.50 -0.66
N GLU A 231 15.86 -22.55 0.68
CA GLU A 231 15.18 -23.62 1.43
C GLU A 231 13.73 -23.81 0.94
N TYR A 232 13.05 -22.75 0.49
CA TYR A 232 11.73 -22.85 -0.17
C TYR A 232 11.81 -23.36 -1.60
N GLY A 233 12.70 -22.79 -2.43
CA GLY A 233 12.79 -23.13 -3.85
C GLY A 233 13.06 -24.62 -4.09
N ASP A 234 13.88 -25.24 -3.24
CA ASP A 234 14.21 -26.67 -3.35
C ASP A 234 13.05 -27.59 -2.95
N CYS A 235 12.09 -27.13 -2.14
CA CYS A 235 10.92 -27.91 -1.73
C CYS A 235 9.85 -28.04 -2.83
N TYR A 236 9.89 -27.19 -3.86
CA TYR A 236 8.93 -27.17 -4.98
C TYR A 236 9.55 -27.56 -6.33
N SER A 237 10.81 -28.02 -6.32
CA SER A 237 11.57 -28.46 -7.51
C SER A 237 11.46 -29.96 -7.81
N VAL A 238 10.42 -30.66 -7.32
CA VAL A 238 10.19 -32.11 -7.53
C VAL A 238 9.14 -32.38 -8.58
#